data_AF-A0A914JQI1-F1
#
_entry.id   AF-A0A914JQI1-F1
#
_cell.length_a   1.000
_cell.length_b   1.000
_cell.length_c   1.000
_cell.angle_alpha   90.00
_cell.angle_beta   90.00
_cell.angle_gamma   90.00
#
_symmetry.space_group_name_H-M   'P 1'
#
loop_
_entity.id
_entity.type
_entity.pdbx_description
1 polymer ?
#
loop_
_entity_poly.entity_id
_entity_poly.type
_entity_poly.pdbx_seq_one_letter_code
_entity_poly.pdbx_strand_id
1 'polypeptide(L)'
;MGDSRDDKGRHRMLPLSPRAHMLPGREIPDLILPYMVHPYIQGRECCSDYMVSVHYVDEGMIAAVCGKMIFFRLLSSLITLPKFQQAKPFTLHCALLLVVLIYSFIAGMIFRWLESEHLENKREMEWQKKLLCVHQVFDNATALTYRNYKPINSTLEEIIHCFDAKMDAKSTWSPLTAAFYGFGIATTLGYNYLHPETIAGRMFCIVYGICSIPVTMIIVANVGQYLHQFAGSMKKNIEVRNKRRRASKAHLTEDDIPDASVTVASLGLLLFFLLYVSLGALFLPLLNGEMDFWNGLYVNFICLTAIDGFGHLVPKK
;
A
#
# COMPACT_ATOMS: atom_id res chain seq x y z
N MET A 1 22.72 16.44 16.41
CA MET A 1 22.38 16.41 14.96
C MET A 1 23.47 15.62 14.27
N GLY A 2 23.12 14.61 13.47
CA GLY A 2 24.10 13.77 12.77
C GLY A 2 24.64 14.47 11.52
N ASP A 3 25.94 14.34 11.25
CA ASP A 3 26.55 14.83 10.03
C ASP A 3 26.28 13.84 8.87
N SER A 4 25.61 14.31 7.82
CA SER A 4 25.26 13.51 6.66
C SER A 4 26.40 13.37 5.65
N ARG A 5 27.58 13.96 5.90
CA ARG A 5 28.77 13.89 5.05
C ARG A 5 29.63 12.66 5.32
N ASP A 6 30.45 12.29 4.34
CA ASP A 6 31.44 11.22 4.48
C ASP A 6 32.64 11.59 5.34
N ASP A 7 33.51 10.61 5.59
CA ASP A 7 34.74 10.78 6.36
C ASP A 7 35.71 11.79 5.72
N LYS A 8 35.50 12.16 4.44
CA LYS A 8 36.23 13.20 3.71
C LYS A 8 35.49 14.54 3.67
N GLY A 9 34.35 14.65 4.35
CA GLY A 9 33.52 15.86 4.39
C GLY A 9 32.71 16.13 3.12
N ARG A 10 32.54 15.15 2.23
CA ARG A 10 31.74 15.26 0.99
C ARG A 10 30.27 14.92 1.25
N HIS A 11 29.36 15.57 0.53
CA HIS A 11 27.92 15.38 0.72
C HIS A 11 27.44 14.02 0.20
N ARG A 12 26.67 13.28 1.02
CA ARG A 12 26.00 12.04 0.60
C ARG A 12 24.57 12.24 0.12
N MET A 13 23.89 13.30 0.58
CA MET A 13 22.49 13.54 0.28
C MET A 13 22.35 14.93 -0.31
N LEU A 14 21.96 15.00 -1.58
CA LEU A 14 21.73 16.26 -2.27
C LEU A 14 20.36 16.24 -2.98
N PRO A 15 19.63 17.37 -2.96
CA PRO A 15 18.27 17.47 -3.49
C PRO A 15 18.20 17.60 -5.01
N LEU A 16 19.32 17.74 -5.72
CA LEU A 16 19.32 17.81 -7.19
C LEU A 16 20.10 16.63 -7.77
N SER A 17 20.01 16.51 -9.10
CA SER A 17 20.74 15.50 -9.86
C SER A 17 22.25 15.60 -9.64
N PRO A 18 23.00 14.48 -9.66
CA PRO A 18 24.47 14.50 -9.60
C PRO A 18 25.12 15.46 -10.61
N ARG A 19 24.54 15.56 -11.82
CA ARG A 19 24.99 16.46 -12.88
C ARG A 19 24.89 17.94 -12.54
N ALA A 20 23.94 18.32 -11.69
CA ALA A 20 23.78 19.70 -11.23
C ALA A 20 24.90 20.11 -10.24
N HIS A 21 25.55 19.14 -9.62
CA HIS A 21 26.54 19.35 -8.56
C HIS A 21 27.99 19.16 -9.05
N MET A 22 28.21 18.22 -9.98
CA MET A 22 29.54 17.91 -10.53
C MET A 22 30.05 18.94 -11.56
N LEU A 23 29.15 19.69 -12.20
CA LEU A 23 29.52 20.70 -13.19
C LEU A 23 29.65 22.07 -12.51
N PRO A 24 30.85 22.68 -12.48
CA PRO A 24 31.05 23.99 -11.89
C PRO A 24 30.33 25.08 -12.69
N GLY A 25 29.83 26.11 -12.01
CA GLY A 25 29.23 27.30 -12.62
C GLY A 25 27.73 27.19 -12.92
N ARG A 26 27.06 26.15 -12.42
CA ARG A 26 25.59 26.06 -12.47
C ARG A 26 25.01 26.68 -11.21
N GLU A 27 24.11 27.65 -11.36
CA GLU A 27 23.40 28.22 -10.21
C GLU A 27 22.52 27.16 -9.55
N ILE A 28 22.65 27.05 -8.23
CA ILE A 28 21.80 26.19 -7.40
C ILE A 28 20.67 27.07 -6.89
N PRO A 29 19.42 26.58 -6.91
CA PRO A 29 18.29 27.37 -6.44
C PRO A 29 18.53 27.93 -5.03
N ASP A 30 18.31 29.23 -4.86
CA ASP A 30 18.49 29.96 -3.59
C ASP A 30 17.65 29.38 -2.46
N LEU A 31 16.58 28.65 -2.78
CA LEU A 31 15.72 27.94 -1.83
C LEU A 31 16.47 26.88 -1.01
N ILE A 32 17.58 26.34 -1.52
CA ILE A 32 18.28 25.19 -0.91
C ILE A 32 19.40 25.65 0.02
N LEU A 33 20.04 26.78 -0.29
CA LEU A 33 21.16 27.35 0.45
C LEU A 33 20.89 27.57 1.96
N PRO A 34 19.71 28.08 2.39
CA PRO A 34 19.41 28.32 3.80
C PRO A 34 19.35 27.05 4.66
N TYR A 35 19.13 25.89 4.05
CA TYR A 35 18.98 24.61 4.74
C TYR A 35 20.28 23.79 4.77
N MET A 36 21.37 24.31 4.18
CA MET A 36 22.67 23.67 4.19
C MET A 36 23.51 24.18 5.36
N VAL A 37 23.80 23.28 6.31
CA VAL A 37 24.63 23.58 7.49
C VAL A 37 26.11 23.76 7.11
N HIS A 38 26.55 23.14 6.02
CA HIS A 38 27.95 23.15 5.57
C HIS A 38 28.09 23.92 4.25
N PRO A 39 29.25 24.59 4.04
CA PRO A 39 29.51 25.32 2.80
C PRO A 39 29.47 24.35 1.62
N TYR A 40 28.70 24.73 0.62
CA TYR A 40 28.46 23.90 -0.54
C TYR A 40 29.57 24.08 -1.58
N ILE A 41 30.21 22.97 -1.97
CA ILE A 41 31.34 22.95 -2.92
C ILE A 41 30.84 22.36 -4.24
N GLN A 42 31.07 23.05 -5.36
CA GLN A 42 30.79 22.54 -6.72
C GLN A 42 32.00 21.80 -7.29
N GLY A 43 31.74 20.82 -8.14
CA GLY A 43 32.78 20.09 -8.89
C GLY A 43 32.91 18.64 -8.46
N ARG A 44 34.04 18.01 -8.81
CA ARG A 44 34.27 16.57 -8.57
C ARG A 44 34.42 16.20 -7.09
N GLU A 45 34.80 17.17 -6.26
CA GLU A 45 35.00 17.01 -4.82
C GLU A 45 33.73 17.29 -3.99
N CYS A 46 32.64 17.72 -4.64
CA CYS A 46 31.35 17.98 -3.99
C CYS A 46 30.82 16.78 -3.19
N CYS A 47 30.93 15.61 -3.81
CA CYS A 47 29.94 14.58 -3.68
C CYS A 47 30.63 13.27 -3.34
N SER A 48 30.08 12.52 -2.38
CA SER A 48 30.63 11.22 -2.01
C SER A 48 30.41 10.18 -3.11
N ASP A 49 31.25 9.14 -3.14
CA ASP A 49 31.13 8.04 -4.12
C ASP A 49 29.86 7.20 -3.90
N TYR A 50 29.27 7.30 -2.70
CA TYR A 50 27.98 6.75 -2.29
C TYR A 50 26.91 7.84 -2.12
N MET A 51 27.00 8.91 -2.91
CA MET A 51 25.96 9.94 -2.95
C MET A 51 24.63 9.37 -3.47
N VAL A 52 23.56 9.64 -2.74
CA VAL A 52 22.18 9.34 -3.11
C VAL A 52 21.46 10.65 -3.42
N SER A 53 20.98 10.78 -4.65
CA SER A 53 20.06 11.85 -5.05
C SER A 53 18.64 11.30 -5.04
N VAL A 54 17.77 11.90 -4.22
CA VAL A 54 16.37 11.46 -4.05
C VAL A 54 15.55 11.67 -5.35
N HIS A 55 16.07 12.47 -6.29
CA HIS A 55 15.41 12.81 -7.55
C HIS A 55 15.84 11.96 -8.77
N TYR A 56 16.53 10.83 -8.56
CA TYR A 56 17.02 10.00 -9.68
C TYR A 56 16.38 8.62 -9.73
N VAL A 57 15.15 8.59 -10.24
CA VAL A 57 14.77 7.50 -11.14
C VAL A 57 14.06 8.10 -12.35
N ASP A 58 14.81 8.28 -13.43
CA ASP A 58 14.26 8.70 -14.71
C ASP A 58 13.37 7.58 -15.27
N GLU A 59 12.22 7.93 -15.86
CA GLU A 59 11.30 6.97 -16.48
C GLU A 59 12.04 6.02 -17.45
N GLY A 60 13.07 6.53 -18.15
CA GLY A 60 13.89 5.76 -19.07
C GLY A 60 14.79 4.72 -18.39
N MET A 61 15.27 4.98 -17.17
CA MET A 61 16.10 4.03 -16.42
C MET A 61 15.27 2.89 -15.80
N ILE A 62 14.07 3.19 -15.28
CA ILE A 62 13.11 2.16 -14.83
C ILE A 62 12.68 1.29 -16.02
N ALA A 63 12.35 1.92 -17.15
CA ALA A 63 11.95 1.20 -18.35
C ALA A 63 13.08 0.34 -18.93
N ALA A 64 14.34 0.75 -18.84
CA ALA A 64 15.48 -0.03 -19.32
C ALA A 64 15.80 -1.25 -18.44
N VAL A 65 15.69 -1.10 -17.12
CA VAL A 65 15.91 -2.21 -16.16
C VAL A 65 14.74 -3.19 -16.21
N CYS A 66 13.50 -2.70 -16.19
CA CYS A 66 12.31 -3.55 -16.27
C CYS A 66 12.10 -4.14 -17.68
N GLY A 67 12.42 -3.42 -18.75
CA GLY A 67 12.27 -3.86 -20.14
C GLY A 67 13.18 -5.02 -20.56
N LYS A 68 14.17 -5.39 -19.74
CA LYS A 68 14.96 -6.62 -19.94
C LYS A 68 14.29 -7.87 -19.37
N MET A 69 13.27 -7.73 -18.52
CA MET A 69 12.48 -8.88 -18.03
C MET A 69 11.45 -9.29 -19.10
N ILE A 70 11.46 -10.56 -19.51
CA ILE A 70 10.56 -11.15 -20.51
C ILE A 70 9.08 -10.88 -20.18
N PHE A 71 8.73 -10.93 -18.90
CA PHE A 71 7.39 -10.64 -18.38
C PHE A 71 6.94 -9.20 -18.68
N PHE A 72 7.84 -8.22 -18.58
CA PHE A 72 7.56 -6.82 -18.88
C PHE A 72 7.38 -6.55 -20.36
N ARG A 73 8.12 -7.26 -21.23
CA ARG A 73 7.91 -7.18 -22.68
C ARG A 73 6.57 -7.76 -23.08
N LEU A 74 6.16 -8.87 -22.46
CA LEU A 74 4.85 -9.48 -22.70
C LEU A 74 3.72 -8.56 -22.22
N LEU A 75 3.85 -7.97 -21.03
CA LEU A 75 2.88 -7.03 -20.49
C LEU A 75 2.81 -5.72 -21.29
N SER A 76 3.96 -5.14 -21.63
CA SER A 76 4.04 -3.95 -22.49
C SER A 76 3.42 -4.23 -23.86
N SER A 77 3.73 -5.38 -24.47
CA SER A 77 3.13 -5.81 -25.74
C SER A 77 1.61 -5.95 -25.64
N LEU A 78 1.10 -6.49 -24.52
CA LEU A 78 -0.33 -6.63 -24.25
C LEU A 78 -1.04 -5.28 -24.11
N ILE A 79 -0.41 -4.31 -23.44
CA ILE A 79 -0.93 -2.95 -23.25
C ILE A 79 -0.88 -2.16 -24.58
N THR A 80 0.13 -2.41 -25.43
CA THR A 80 0.26 -1.76 -26.75
C THR A 80 -0.56 -2.42 -27.86
N LEU A 81 -1.35 -3.46 -27.59
CA LEU A 81 -2.19 -4.09 -28.60
C LEU A 81 -3.21 -3.07 -29.16
N PRO A 82 -3.32 -2.92 -30.49
CA PRO A 82 -4.17 -1.89 -31.12
C PRO A 82 -5.67 -2.06 -30.81
N LYS A 83 -6.12 -3.25 -30.41
CA LYS A 83 -7.50 -3.48 -29.93
C LYS A 83 -7.81 -2.76 -28.61
N PHE A 84 -6.81 -2.51 -27.76
CA PHE A 84 -6.99 -1.82 -26.47
C PHE A 84 -7.03 -0.29 -26.61
N GLN A 85 -6.49 0.27 -27.69
CA GLN A 85 -6.59 1.71 -28.00
C GLN A 85 -8.01 2.13 -28.46
N GLN A 86 -8.84 1.19 -28.93
CA GLN A 86 -10.21 1.45 -29.37
C GLN A 86 -11.27 1.22 -28.27
N ALA A 87 -10.88 0.66 -27.13
CA ALA A 87 -11.77 0.49 -26.00
C ALA A 87 -12.05 1.86 -25.36
N LYS A 88 -13.29 2.09 -24.88
CA LYS A 88 -13.59 3.30 -24.10
C LYS A 88 -12.64 3.35 -22.89
N PRO A 89 -12.11 4.53 -22.53
CA PRO A 89 -11.11 4.61 -21.48
C PRO A 89 -11.58 3.99 -20.15
N PHE A 90 -12.87 4.18 -19.81
CA PHE A 90 -13.49 3.55 -18.65
C PHE A 90 -13.43 2.01 -18.66
N THR A 91 -13.63 1.36 -19.81
CA THR A 91 -13.62 -0.11 -19.90
C THR A 91 -12.20 -0.68 -19.80
N LEU A 92 -11.18 0.07 -20.25
CA LEU A 92 -9.78 -0.28 -20.05
C LEU A 92 -9.39 -0.26 -18.57
N HIS A 93 -9.83 0.74 -17.81
CA HIS A 93 -9.51 0.83 -16.37
C HIS A 93 -10.18 -0.26 -15.55
N CYS A 94 -11.46 -0.55 -15.79
CA CYS A 94 -12.14 -1.68 -15.15
C CYS A 94 -11.44 -3.01 -15.47
N ALA A 95 -10.96 -3.19 -16.71
CA ALA A 95 -10.21 -4.37 -17.10
C ALA A 95 -8.85 -4.48 -16.40
N LEU A 96 -8.07 -3.40 -16.32
CA LEU A 96 -6.77 -3.39 -15.64
C LEU A 96 -6.92 -3.65 -14.13
N LEU A 97 -7.93 -3.07 -13.49
CA LEU A 97 -8.22 -3.32 -12.08
C LEU A 97 -8.63 -4.79 -11.85
N LEU A 98 -9.45 -5.36 -12.74
CA LEU A 98 -9.79 -6.77 -12.72
C LEU A 98 -8.55 -7.68 -12.85
N VAL A 99 -7.60 -7.33 -13.72
CA VAL A 99 -6.35 -8.10 -13.87
C VAL A 99 -5.57 -8.12 -12.54
N VAL A 100 -5.43 -6.98 -11.87
CA VAL A 100 -4.74 -6.91 -10.57
C VAL A 100 -5.46 -7.75 -9.51
N LEU A 101 -6.79 -7.68 -9.45
CA LEU A 101 -7.59 -8.46 -8.51
C LEU A 101 -7.49 -9.97 -8.77
N ILE A 102 -7.60 -10.41 -10.03
CA ILE A 102 -7.49 -11.82 -10.41
C ILE A 102 -6.09 -12.35 -10.12
N TYR A 103 -5.05 -11.62 -10.49
CA TYR A 103 -3.66 -12.00 -10.23
C TYR A 103 -3.37 -12.11 -8.73
N SER A 104 -3.88 -11.17 -7.93
CA SER A 104 -3.77 -11.19 -6.46
C SER A 104 -4.53 -12.37 -5.84
N PHE A 105 -5.71 -12.69 -6.36
CA PHE A 105 -6.50 -13.83 -5.91
C PHE A 105 -5.80 -15.16 -6.17
N ILE A 106 -5.21 -15.32 -7.37
CA ILE A 106 -4.41 -16.51 -7.71
C ILE A 106 -3.23 -16.65 -6.76
N ALA A 107 -2.50 -15.57 -6.49
CA ALA A 107 -1.39 -15.58 -5.55
C ALA A 107 -1.84 -15.99 -4.13
N GLY A 108 -2.97 -15.45 -3.67
CA GLY A 108 -3.57 -15.83 -2.39
C GLY A 108 -3.89 -17.33 -2.30
N MET A 109 -4.45 -17.91 -3.35
CA MET A 109 -4.70 -19.35 -3.42
C MET A 109 -3.40 -20.17 -3.35
N ILE A 110 -2.33 -19.72 -4.00
CA ILE A 110 -1.02 -20.37 -3.94
C ILE A 110 -0.43 -20.28 -2.53
N PHE A 111 -0.47 -19.11 -1.89
CA PHE A 111 0.01 -18.96 -0.49
C PHE A 111 -0.75 -19.87 0.46
N ARG A 112 -2.09 -19.92 0.34
CA ARG A 112 -2.92 -20.79 1.16
C ARG A 112 -2.53 -22.26 0.96
N TRP A 113 -2.23 -22.67 -0.26
CA TRP A 113 -1.78 -24.02 -0.55
C TRP A 113 -0.37 -24.32 0.02
N LEU A 114 0.57 -23.39 -0.11
CA LEU A 114 1.93 -23.55 0.43
C LEU A 114 1.97 -23.62 1.95
N GLU A 115 1.06 -22.91 2.63
CA GLU A 115 1.03 -22.82 4.10
C GLU A 115 0.02 -23.78 4.75
N SER A 116 -0.76 -24.54 3.97
CA SER A 116 -1.86 -25.36 4.53
C SER A 116 -1.35 -26.45 5.46
N GLU A 117 -0.29 -27.17 5.08
CA GLU A 117 0.27 -28.26 5.88
C GLU A 117 0.85 -27.76 7.21
N HIS A 118 1.63 -26.66 7.16
CA HIS A 118 2.19 -26.05 8.36
C HIS A 118 1.11 -25.53 9.30
N LEU A 119 0.05 -24.92 8.76
CA LEU A 119 -1.08 -24.44 9.53
C LEU A 119 -1.84 -25.57 10.22
N GLU A 120 -2.04 -26.70 9.54
CA GLU A 120 -2.68 -27.89 10.13
C GLU A 120 -1.83 -28.46 11.27
N ASN A 121 -0.53 -28.62 11.07
CA ASN A 121 0.39 -29.11 12.11
C ASN A 121 0.43 -28.17 13.32
N LYS A 122 0.48 -26.85 13.09
CA LYS A 122 0.45 -25.85 14.16
C LYS A 122 -0.85 -25.92 14.96
N ARG A 123 -1.99 -26.02 14.27
CA ARG A 123 -3.31 -26.16 14.90
C ARG A 123 -3.40 -27.42 15.75
N GLU A 124 -2.88 -28.54 15.25
CA GLU A 124 -2.86 -29.80 15.99
C GLU A 124 -1.97 -29.69 17.24
N MET A 125 -0.74 -29.17 17.10
CA MET A 125 0.14 -28.97 18.25
C MET A 125 -0.45 -28.04 19.32
N GLU A 126 -1.14 -26.97 18.92
CA GLU A 126 -1.84 -26.08 19.84
C GLU A 126 -3.02 -26.79 20.53
N TRP A 127 -3.79 -27.57 19.78
CA TRP A 127 -4.88 -28.36 20.33
C TRP A 127 -4.39 -29.38 21.37
N GLN A 128 -3.30 -30.08 21.07
CA GLN A 128 -2.66 -31.03 21.99
C GLN A 128 -2.15 -30.33 23.25
N LYS A 129 -1.57 -29.13 23.15
CA LYS A 129 -1.15 -28.34 24.33
C LYS A 129 -2.34 -27.95 25.20
N LYS A 130 -3.46 -27.53 24.60
CA LYS A 130 -4.70 -27.22 25.33
C LYS A 130 -5.23 -28.45 26.05
N LEU A 131 -5.27 -29.59 25.37
CA LEU A 131 -5.72 -30.85 25.94
C LEU A 131 -4.81 -31.28 27.12
N LEU A 132 -3.49 -31.18 26.95
CA LEU A 132 -2.53 -31.49 28.01
C LEU A 132 -2.68 -30.56 29.23
N CYS A 133 -2.92 -29.27 29.02
CA CYS A 133 -3.23 -28.32 30.10
C CYS A 133 -4.47 -28.76 30.89
N VAL A 134 -5.54 -29.13 30.19
CA VAL A 134 -6.78 -29.62 30.83
C VAL A 134 -6.51 -30.90 31.63
N HIS A 135 -5.77 -31.86 31.08
CA HIS A 135 -5.39 -33.08 31.80
C HIS A 135 -4.62 -32.77 33.10
N GLN A 136 -3.66 -31.85 33.06
CA GLN A 136 -2.91 -31.45 34.26
C GLN A 136 -3.80 -30.83 35.35
N VAL A 137 -4.80 -30.03 34.97
CA VAL A 137 -5.76 -29.45 35.92
C VAL A 137 -6.61 -30.55 36.57
N PHE A 138 -7.06 -31.54 35.80
CA PHE A 138 -7.82 -32.69 36.32
C PHE A 138 -6.98 -33.60 37.23
N ASP A 139 -5.72 -33.89 36.87
CA ASP A 139 -4.82 -34.71 37.69
C ASP A 139 -4.52 -34.04 39.04
N ASN A 140 -4.26 -32.73 39.03
CA ASN A 140 -4.05 -31.96 40.26
C ASN A 140 -5.32 -31.86 41.13
N ALA A 141 -6.50 -31.78 40.51
CA ALA A 141 -7.77 -31.77 41.24
C ALA A 141 -8.09 -33.13 41.87
N THR A 142 -7.74 -34.23 41.20
CA THR A 142 -8.01 -35.60 41.67
C THR A 142 -6.97 -36.10 42.70
N ALA A 143 -5.74 -35.56 42.67
CA ALA A 143 -4.70 -35.85 43.66
C ALA A 143 -4.99 -35.27 45.07
N LEU A 144 -6.00 -34.42 45.22
CA LEU A 144 -6.39 -33.84 46.51
C LEU A 144 -7.23 -34.84 47.33
N THR A 145 -6.62 -35.46 48.34
CA THR A 145 -7.33 -36.16 49.42
C THR A 145 -8.37 -35.27 50.11
N TYR A 146 -9.48 -35.87 50.54
CA TYR A 146 -10.70 -35.39 51.24
C TYR A 146 -10.62 -34.16 52.19
N ARG A 147 -9.42 -33.66 52.55
CA ARG A 147 -9.20 -32.46 53.38
C ARG A 147 -9.05 -31.14 52.62
N ASN A 148 -8.69 -31.14 51.34
CA ASN A 148 -8.46 -29.92 50.54
C ASN A 148 -9.36 -29.89 49.29
N TYR A 149 -10.67 -29.86 49.49
CA TYR A 149 -11.63 -29.69 48.40
C TYR A 149 -11.52 -28.27 47.84
N LYS A 150 -10.91 -28.10 46.66
CA LYS A 150 -11.01 -26.85 45.91
C LYS A 150 -12.46 -26.69 45.42
N PRO A 151 -13.08 -25.50 45.57
CA PRO A 151 -14.42 -25.27 45.04
C PRO A 151 -14.43 -25.42 43.52
N ILE A 152 -15.47 -26.04 42.97
CA ILE A 152 -15.58 -26.39 41.54
C ILE A 152 -15.40 -25.17 40.61
N ASN A 153 -15.76 -23.98 41.10
CA ASN A 153 -15.59 -22.72 40.40
C ASN A 153 -14.12 -22.39 40.12
N SER A 154 -13.21 -22.72 41.06
CA SER A 154 -11.77 -22.47 40.88
C SER A 154 -11.14 -23.39 39.83
N THR A 155 -11.55 -24.66 39.78
CA THR A 155 -11.13 -25.59 38.73
C THR A 155 -11.67 -25.17 37.37
N LEU A 156 -12.89 -24.64 37.32
CA LEU A 156 -13.49 -24.14 36.08
C LEU A 156 -12.73 -22.91 35.54
N GLU A 157 -12.32 -21.98 36.41
CA GLU A 157 -11.47 -20.84 36.03
C GLU A 157 -10.11 -21.30 35.48
N GLU A 158 -9.48 -22.30 36.09
CA GLU A 158 -8.21 -22.89 35.61
C GLU A 158 -8.38 -23.57 34.24
N ILE A 159 -9.50 -24.25 33.99
CA ILE A 159 -9.81 -24.85 32.68
C ILE A 159 -10.07 -23.76 31.64
N ILE A 160 -10.84 -22.72 31.97
CA ILE A 160 -11.09 -21.58 31.08
C ILE A 160 -9.76 -20.94 30.69
N HIS A 161 -8.83 -20.80 31.63
CA HIS A 161 -7.49 -20.27 31.35
C HIS A 161 -6.70 -21.11 30.33
N CYS A 162 -6.85 -22.45 30.31
CA CYS A 162 -6.23 -23.31 29.28
C CYS A 162 -6.73 -22.98 27.85
N PHE A 163 -7.94 -22.43 27.72
CA PHE A 163 -8.53 -22.05 26.44
C PHE A 163 -8.49 -20.54 26.16
N ASP A 164 -8.25 -19.70 27.17
CA ASP A 164 -8.23 -18.23 27.09
C ASP A 164 -6.96 -17.66 26.45
N ALA A 165 -6.03 -18.52 26.04
CA ALA A 165 -5.09 -18.15 24.99
C ALA A 165 -5.92 -17.82 23.74
N LYS A 166 -6.22 -16.52 23.57
CA LYS A 166 -6.77 -15.93 22.35
C LYS A 166 -6.07 -16.64 21.22
N MET A 167 -6.79 -17.55 20.55
CA MET A 167 -6.24 -18.11 19.32
C MET A 167 -5.82 -16.90 18.50
N ASP A 168 -4.64 -16.99 17.89
CA ASP A 168 -4.25 -16.08 16.83
C ASP A 168 -5.18 -16.32 15.62
N ALA A 169 -6.49 -16.18 15.81
CA ALA A 169 -7.53 -16.10 14.79
C ALA A 169 -7.21 -14.99 13.78
N LYS A 170 -6.24 -14.12 14.11
CA LYS A 170 -5.62 -13.15 13.22
C LYS A 170 -4.81 -13.81 12.08
N SER A 171 -4.16 -14.96 12.27
CA SER A 171 -3.29 -15.60 11.26
C SER A 171 -3.95 -16.82 10.62
N THR A 172 -5.12 -16.64 10.00
CA THR A 172 -5.76 -17.72 9.22
C THR A 172 -5.73 -17.40 7.72
N TRP A 173 -5.27 -18.37 6.93
CA TRP A 173 -5.26 -18.33 5.47
C TRP A 173 -6.65 -18.64 4.89
N SER A 174 -7.63 -17.78 5.15
CA SER A 174 -8.93 -17.84 4.47
C SER A 174 -8.78 -17.42 3.00
N PRO A 175 -9.67 -17.82 2.07
CA PRO A 175 -9.57 -17.38 0.68
C PRO A 175 -9.51 -15.86 0.53
N LEU A 176 -10.31 -15.14 1.33
CA LEU A 176 -10.39 -13.68 1.30
C LEU A 176 -9.14 -13.03 1.90
N THR A 177 -8.69 -13.50 3.07
CA THR A 177 -7.48 -12.95 3.72
C THR A 177 -6.22 -13.26 2.92
N ALA A 178 -6.16 -14.44 2.30
CA ALA A 178 -5.06 -14.81 1.41
C ALA A 178 -5.03 -13.96 0.13
N ALA A 179 -6.19 -13.68 -0.47
CA ALA A 179 -6.29 -12.78 -1.61
C ALA A 179 -5.87 -11.34 -1.24
N PHE A 180 -6.30 -10.85 -0.07
CA PHE A 180 -5.85 -9.55 0.44
C PHE A 180 -4.35 -9.52 0.73
N TYR A 181 -3.77 -10.62 1.20
CA TYR A 181 -2.31 -10.73 1.36
C TYR A 181 -1.58 -10.60 0.01
N GLY A 182 -2.02 -11.34 -1.01
CA GLY A 182 -1.48 -11.23 -2.37
C GLY A 182 -1.64 -9.83 -2.97
N PHE A 183 -2.80 -9.18 -2.72
CA PHE A 183 -3.05 -7.80 -3.13
C PHE A 183 -2.15 -6.82 -2.38
N GLY A 184 -1.94 -7.02 -1.08
CA GLY A 184 -1.11 -6.18 -0.23
C GLY A 184 0.37 -6.23 -0.60
N ILE A 185 0.88 -7.37 -1.07
CA ILE A 185 2.23 -7.44 -1.66
C ILE A 185 2.28 -6.68 -2.98
N ALA A 186 1.31 -6.90 -3.87
CA ALA A 186 1.27 -6.27 -5.20
C ALA A 186 1.15 -4.73 -5.13
N THR A 187 0.47 -4.21 -4.12
CA THR A 187 0.27 -2.77 -3.88
C THR A 187 1.22 -2.18 -2.85
N THR A 188 2.15 -2.97 -2.29
CA THR A 188 3.10 -2.58 -1.24
C THR A 188 2.46 -2.10 0.07
N LEU A 189 1.20 -2.47 0.33
CA LEU A 189 0.51 -2.17 1.59
C LEU A 189 1.08 -2.94 2.79
N GLY A 190 1.54 -4.19 2.57
CA GLY A 190 2.23 -4.99 3.58
C GLY A 190 1.41 -5.25 4.87
N TYR A 191 0.43 -6.15 4.83
CA TYR A 191 -0.35 -6.49 6.02
C TYR A 191 0.45 -7.32 7.03
N ASN A 192 0.87 -6.72 8.15
CA ASN A 192 1.71 -7.37 9.17
C ASN A 192 1.06 -8.51 9.98
N TYR A 193 -0.24 -8.74 9.87
CA TYR A 193 -0.94 -9.75 10.69
C TYR A 193 -0.99 -11.15 10.05
N LEU A 194 -0.64 -11.28 8.76
CA LEU A 194 -0.62 -12.54 8.01
C LEU A 194 0.66 -12.60 7.21
N HIS A 195 1.47 -13.64 7.40
CA HIS A 195 2.73 -13.84 6.69
C HIS A 195 3.08 -15.33 6.56
N PRO A 196 3.80 -15.75 5.51
CA PRO A 196 4.20 -17.13 5.35
C PRO A 196 5.25 -17.53 6.39
N GLU A 197 4.97 -18.61 7.11
CA GLU A 197 5.91 -19.19 8.07
C GLU A 197 6.86 -20.18 7.37
N THR A 198 6.40 -20.82 6.28
CA THR A 198 7.22 -21.79 5.52
C THR A 198 8.29 -21.11 4.65
N ILE A 199 9.39 -21.83 4.41
CA ILE A 199 10.44 -21.38 3.49
C ILE A 199 9.88 -21.24 2.06
N ALA A 200 9.03 -22.19 1.62
CA ALA A 200 8.42 -22.16 0.30
C ALA A 200 7.53 -20.92 0.10
N GLY A 201 6.68 -20.60 1.08
CA GLY A 201 5.85 -19.39 1.08
C GLY A 201 6.69 -18.11 1.05
N ARG A 202 7.78 -18.04 1.82
CA ARG A 202 8.71 -16.90 1.80
C ARG A 202 9.40 -16.72 0.45
N MET A 203 9.88 -17.79 -0.16
CA MET A 203 10.50 -17.74 -1.48
C MET A 203 9.50 -17.31 -2.57
N PHE A 204 8.28 -17.83 -2.51
CA PHE A 204 7.20 -17.40 -3.41
C PHE A 204 6.87 -15.92 -3.21
N CYS A 205 6.81 -15.42 -1.96
CA CYS A 205 6.60 -14.01 -1.66
C CYS A 205 7.63 -13.09 -2.32
N ILE A 206 8.92 -13.46 -2.25
CA ILE A 206 10.00 -12.69 -2.90
C ILE A 206 9.80 -12.63 -4.41
N VAL A 207 9.60 -13.79 -5.05
CA VAL A 207 9.44 -13.87 -6.52
C VAL A 207 8.17 -13.13 -6.97
N TYR A 208 7.07 -13.32 -6.26
CA TYR A 208 5.80 -12.65 -6.54
C TYR A 208 5.93 -11.13 -6.37
N GLY A 209 6.61 -10.65 -5.33
CA GLY A 209 6.86 -9.23 -5.09
C GLY A 209 7.66 -8.57 -6.21
N ILE A 210 8.77 -9.20 -6.63
CA ILE A 210 9.63 -8.71 -7.71
C ILE A 210 8.85 -8.56 -9.02
N CYS A 211 7.93 -9.47 -9.33
CA CYS A 211 7.12 -9.42 -10.55
C CYS A 211 5.92 -8.47 -10.42
N SER A 212 5.23 -8.47 -9.28
CA SER A 212 3.95 -7.79 -9.10
C SER A 212 4.06 -6.29 -8.88
N ILE A 213 5.02 -5.84 -8.06
CA ILE A 213 5.17 -4.43 -7.70
C ILE A 213 5.38 -3.55 -8.94
N PRO A 214 6.29 -3.89 -9.88
CA PRO A 214 6.51 -3.04 -11.04
C PRO A 214 5.31 -3.05 -12.00
N VAL A 215 4.57 -4.16 -12.09
CA VAL A 215 3.34 -4.24 -12.89
C VAL A 215 2.25 -3.36 -12.32
N THR A 216 2.00 -3.44 -11.02
CA THR A 216 1.04 -2.56 -10.34
C THR A 216 1.44 -1.09 -10.48
N MET A 217 2.73 -0.77 -10.37
CA MET A 217 3.24 0.59 -10.55
C MET A 217 2.93 1.15 -11.94
N ILE A 218 3.14 0.39 -13.02
CA ILE A 218 2.75 0.82 -14.38
C ILE A 218 1.24 1.05 -14.47
N ILE A 219 0.45 0.13 -13.92
CA ILE A 219 -1.01 0.24 -13.98
C ILE A 219 -1.48 1.51 -13.26
N VAL A 220 -0.92 1.79 -12.07
CA VAL A 220 -1.19 3.01 -11.31
C VAL A 220 -0.76 4.26 -12.09
N ALA A 221 0.42 4.26 -12.72
CA ALA A 221 0.88 5.38 -13.54
C ALA A 221 -0.06 5.67 -14.72
N ASN A 222 -0.50 4.63 -15.44
CA ASN A 222 -1.45 4.77 -16.54
C ASN A 222 -2.82 5.28 -16.08
N VAL A 223 -3.30 4.80 -14.92
CA VAL A 223 -4.53 5.32 -14.29
C VAL A 223 -4.37 6.80 -13.90
N GLY A 224 -3.20 7.17 -13.36
CA GLY A 224 -2.88 8.55 -13.00
C GLY A 224 -2.88 9.50 -14.21
N GLN A 225 -2.29 9.10 -15.33
CA GLN A 225 -2.32 9.88 -16.58
C GLN A 225 -3.74 10.09 -17.10
N TYR A 226 -4.60 9.07 -17.00
CA TYR A 226 -6.00 9.21 -17.36
C TYR A 226 -6.75 10.17 -16.44
N LEU A 227 -6.57 10.06 -15.12
CA LEU A 227 -7.16 11.00 -14.16
C LEU A 227 -6.74 12.44 -14.47
N HIS A 228 -5.48 12.65 -14.86
CA HIS A 228 -4.99 13.96 -15.30
C HIS A 228 -5.70 14.45 -16.58
N GLN A 229 -5.83 13.61 -17.61
CA GLN A 229 -6.53 13.97 -18.85
C GLN A 229 -8.03 14.23 -18.63
N PHE A 230 -8.66 13.44 -17.75
CA PHE A 230 -10.05 13.62 -17.34
C PHE A 230 -10.24 14.94 -16.60
N ALA A 231 -9.36 15.27 -15.65
CA ALA A 231 -9.35 16.55 -14.97
C ALA A 231 -9.19 17.73 -15.94
N GLY A 232 -8.30 17.60 -16.93
CA GLY A 232 -8.13 18.60 -18.00
C GLY A 232 -9.40 18.77 -18.87
N SER A 233 -10.06 17.66 -19.21
CA SER A 233 -11.32 17.66 -19.95
C SER A 233 -12.46 18.31 -19.16
N MET A 234 -12.54 18.02 -17.85
CA MET A 234 -13.48 18.67 -16.94
C MET A 234 -13.22 20.18 -16.85
N LYS A 235 -11.95 20.59 -16.68
CA LYS A 235 -11.56 22.01 -16.64
C LYS A 235 -12.02 22.73 -17.91
N LYS A 236 -11.74 22.16 -19.09
CA LYS A 236 -12.18 22.72 -20.37
C LYS A 236 -13.70 22.82 -20.48
N ASN A 237 -14.43 21.79 -20.07
CA ASN A 237 -15.90 21.82 -20.09
C ASN A 237 -16.50 22.86 -19.14
N ILE A 238 -15.90 23.03 -17.95
CA ILE A 238 -16.28 24.06 -16.98
C ILE A 238 -15.99 25.46 -17.54
N GLU A 239 -14.81 25.67 -18.14
CA GLU A 239 -14.44 26.93 -18.79
C GLU A 239 -15.38 27.28 -19.94
N VAL A 240 -15.71 26.33 -20.82
CA VAL A 240 -16.68 26.53 -21.90
C VAL A 240 -18.07 26.86 -21.36
N ARG A 241 -18.52 26.19 -20.30
CA ARG A 241 -19.81 26.45 -19.64
C ARG A 241 -19.85 27.83 -18.98
N ASN A 242 -18.75 28.23 -18.34
CA ASN A 242 -18.60 29.55 -17.72
C ASN A 242 -18.54 30.66 -18.77
N LYS A 243 -17.81 30.44 -19.88
CA LYS A 243 -17.74 31.38 -21.02
C LYS A 243 -19.11 31.55 -21.68
N ARG A 244 -19.87 30.46 -21.88
CA ARG A 244 -21.27 30.52 -22.35
C ARG A 244 -22.19 31.27 -21.38
N ARG A 245 -22.03 31.10 -20.06
CA ARG A 245 -22.77 31.87 -19.05
C ARG A 245 -22.41 33.37 -19.03
N ARG A 246 -21.14 33.71 -19.28
CA ARG A 246 -20.68 35.12 -19.38
C ARG A 246 -21.20 35.79 -20.66
N ALA A 247 -21.27 35.07 -21.77
CA ALA A 247 -21.86 35.59 -23.02
C ALA A 247 -23.36 35.94 -22.89
N SER A 248 -24.08 35.41 -21.89
CA SER A 248 -25.46 35.79 -21.59
C SER A 248 -25.60 36.92 -20.55
N LYS A 249 -24.50 37.38 -19.94
CA LYS A 249 -24.45 38.51 -19.00
C LYS A 249 -23.43 39.52 -19.52
N ALA A 250 -23.87 40.39 -20.43
CA ALA A 250 -23.06 41.51 -20.88
C ALA A 250 -22.66 42.38 -19.68
N HIS A 251 -21.41 42.86 -19.70
CA HIS A 251 -20.76 43.76 -18.75
C HIS A 251 -20.04 43.08 -17.56
N LEU A 252 -18.73 42.83 -17.71
CA LEU A 252 -17.72 42.80 -16.64
C LEU A 252 -16.31 42.89 -17.27
N THR A 253 -15.48 43.72 -16.64
CA THR A 253 -14.14 44.15 -17.06
C THR A 253 -13.09 43.03 -17.01
N GLU A 254 -12.04 43.21 -17.82
CA GLU A 254 -11.14 42.17 -18.36
C GLU A 254 -10.01 41.73 -17.41
N ASP A 255 -9.88 42.33 -16.23
CA ASP A 255 -8.69 42.17 -15.37
C ASP A 255 -8.78 41.12 -14.24
N ASP A 256 -9.91 40.45 -14.04
CA ASP A 256 -10.06 39.47 -12.95
C ASP A 256 -10.22 38.00 -13.43
N ILE A 257 -9.09 37.30 -13.36
CA ILE A 257 -8.92 35.91 -12.89
C ILE A 257 -8.86 34.79 -13.96
N PRO A 258 -7.63 34.34 -14.30
CA PRO A 258 -7.32 33.01 -14.84
C PRO A 258 -7.30 31.89 -13.77
N ASP A 259 -7.24 32.23 -12.47
CA ASP A 259 -6.99 31.27 -11.38
C ASP A 259 -8.24 30.55 -10.83
N ALA A 260 -9.44 31.01 -11.19
CA ALA A 260 -10.70 30.43 -10.73
C ALA A 260 -10.97 29.04 -11.35
N SER A 261 -10.46 28.75 -12.55
CA SER A 261 -10.71 27.45 -13.20
C SER A 261 -9.82 26.34 -12.62
N VAL A 262 -8.60 26.68 -12.19
CA VAL A 262 -7.68 25.74 -11.52
C VAL A 262 -8.20 25.40 -10.13
N THR A 263 -8.61 26.40 -9.36
CA THR A 263 -9.18 26.23 -8.01
C THR A 263 -10.49 25.43 -8.02
N VAL A 264 -11.36 25.64 -9.02
CA VAL A 264 -12.60 24.85 -9.16
C VAL A 264 -12.32 23.41 -9.59
N ALA A 265 -11.35 23.18 -10.47
CA ALA A 265 -10.96 21.82 -10.89
C ALA A 265 -10.28 21.03 -9.75
N SER A 266 -9.40 21.68 -8.98
CA SER A 266 -8.76 21.06 -7.82
C SER A 266 -9.75 20.77 -6.70
N LEU A 267 -10.69 21.69 -6.43
CA LEU A 267 -11.79 21.47 -5.48
C LEU A 267 -12.69 20.31 -5.91
N GLY A 268 -12.99 20.19 -7.22
CA GLY A 268 -13.78 19.09 -7.76
C GLY A 268 -13.10 17.72 -7.60
N LEU A 269 -11.79 17.64 -7.86
CA LEU A 269 -11.01 16.42 -7.61
C LEU A 269 -10.95 16.07 -6.13
N LEU A 270 -10.79 17.07 -5.25
CA LEU A 270 -10.78 16.88 -3.81
C LEU A 270 -12.13 16.36 -3.30
N LEU A 271 -13.25 16.90 -3.79
CA LEU A 271 -14.59 16.40 -3.49
C LEU A 271 -14.80 14.96 -3.98
N PHE A 272 -14.31 14.62 -5.18
CA PHE A 272 -14.39 13.26 -5.70
C PHE A 272 -13.59 12.28 -4.83
N PHE A 273 -12.38 12.67 -4.41
CA PHE A 273 -11.56 11.88 -3.51
C PHE A 273 -12.24 11.68 -2.14
N LEU A 274 -12.78 12.75 -1.55
CA LEU A 274 -13.52 12.66 -0.28
C LEU A 274 -14.77 11.79 -0.40
N LEU A 275 -15.49 11.86 -1.52
CA LEU A 275 -16.64 10.99 -1.81
C LEU A 275 -16.20 9.52 -1.89
N TYR A 276 -15.13 9.23 -2.63
CA TYR A 276 -14.55 7.89 -2.75
C TYR A 276 -14.17 7.31 -1.38
N VAL A 277 -13.48 8.11 -0.56
CA VAL A 277 -13.07 7.73 0.80
C VAL A 277 -14.29 7.45 1.69
N SER A 278 -15.30 8.32 1.63
CA SER A 278 -16.55 8.18 2.41
C SER A 278 -17.36 6.96 1.98
N LEU A 279 -17.42 6.66 0.67
CA LEU A 279 -18.08 5.47 0.12
C LEU A 279 -17.40 4.18 0.59
N GLY A 280 -16.06 4.15 0.58
CA GLY A 280 -15.30 3.01 1.13
C GLY A 280 -15.53 2.83 2.63
N ALA A 281 -15.58 3.93 3.40
CA ALA A 281 -15.87 3.90 4.83
C ALA A 281 -17.29 3.42 5.15
N LEU A 282 -18.26 3.61 4.25
CA LEU A 282 -19.63 3.10 4.39
C LEU A 282 -19.75 1.62 3.97
N PHE A 283 -18.97 1.20 2.97
CA PHE A 283 -19.02 -0.18 2.43
C PHE A 283 -18.34 -1.21 3.34
N LEU A 284 -17.26 -0.83 4.04
CA LEU A 284 -16.54 -1.71 4.96
C LEU A 284 -17.40 -2.24 6.14
N PRO A 285 -18.20 -1.40 6.83
CA PRO A 285 -19.19 -1.84 7.82
C PRO A 285 -20.20 -2.86 7.30
N LEU A 286 -20.69 -2.69 6.07
CA LEU A 286 -21.70 -3.56 5.45
C LEU A 286 -21.16 -4.98 5.17
N LEU A 287 -19.85 -5.12 4.95
CA LEU A 287 -19.20 -6.41 4.73
C LEU A 287 -18.85 -7.14 6.02
N ASN A 288 -18.48 -6.40 7.08
CA ASN A 288 -17.97 -7.00 8.32
C ASN A 288 -18.98 -7.09 9.47
N GLY A 289 -20.06 -6.31 9.46
CA GLY A 289 -21.04 -6.23 10.55
C GLY A 289 -20.52 -5.66 11.88
N GLU A 290 -19.21 -5.58 12.09
CA GLU A 290 -18.56 -5.21 13.37
C GLU A 290 -17.78 -3.87 13.31
N MET A 291 -17.78 -3.15 12.19
CA MET A 291 -16.98 -1.94 12.02
C MET A 291 -17.86 -0.69 11.96
N ASP A 292 -17.60 0.30 12.82
CA ASP A 292 -18.25 1.62 12.76
C ASP A 292 -17.73 2.47 11.59
N PHE A 293 -18.51 3.45 11.15
CA PHE A 293 -18.12 4.39 10.08
C PHE A 293 -16.76 5.05 10.31
N TRP A 294 -16.48 5.52 11.53
CA TRP A 294 -15.21 6.16 11.88
C TRP A 294 -14.01 5.21 11.80
N ASN A 295 -14.21 3.95 12.19
CA ASN A 295 -13.19 2.91 12.06
C ASN A 295 -12.99 2.52 10.59
N GLY A 296 -14.06 2.47 9.79
CA GLY A 296 -13.97 2.28 8.34
C GLY A 296 -13.23 3.41 7.63
N LEU A 297 -13.46 4.67 8.04
CA LEU A 297 -12.75 5.84 7.52
C LEU A 297 -11.26 5.80 7.86
N TYR A 298 -10.93 5.47 9.11
CA TYR A 298 -9.56 5.31 9.58
C TYR A 298 -8.80 4.23 8.81
N VAL A 299 -9.43 3.06 8.61
CA VAL A 299 -8.84 1.97 7.81
C VAL A 299 -8.65 2.38 6.35
N ASN A 300 -9.62 3.07 5.74
CA ASN A 300 -9.48 3.54 4.37
C ASN A 300 -8.33 4.56 4.23
N PHE A 301 -8.18 5.49 5.17
CA PHE A 301 -7.09 6.46 5.19
C PHE A 301 -5.71 5.78 5.30
N ILE A 302 -5.56 4.81 6.20
CA ILE A 302 -4.32 4.05 6.38
C ILE A 302 -3.98 3.25 5.12
N CYS A 303 -4.98 2.58 4.53
CA CYS A 303 -4.80 1.87 3.26
C CYS A 303 -4.37 2.80 2.11
N LEU A 304 -4.91 4.02 2.04
CA LEU A 304 -4.54 4.97 0.99
C LEU A 304 -3.14 5.57 1.16
N THR A 305 -2.70 5.73 2.40
CA THR A 305 -1.38 6.30 2.72
C THR A 305 -0.28 5.25 2.77
N ALA A 306 -0.62 3.98 2.59
CA ALA A 306 0.28 2.84 2.75
C ALA A 306 1.05 2.89 4.09
N ILE A 307 0.41 3.45 5.14
CA ILE A 307 0.98 3.47 6.49
C ILE A 307 0.80 2.07 7.07
N ASP A 308 1.92 1.43 7.37
CA ASP A 308 1.92 0.10 7.96
C ASP A 308 1.44 0.15 9.42
N GLY A 309 0.68 -0.86 9.83
CA GLY A 309 0.34 -1.10 11.23
C GLY A 309 -0.99 -0.52 11.68
N PHE A 310 -2.05 -1.33 11.59
CA PHE A 310 -2.79 -1.84 12.76
C PHE A 310 -3.67 -2.99 12.27
N GLY A 311 -3.10 -4.20 12.24
CA GLY A 311 -3.79 -5.46 11.93
C GLY A 311 -4.88 -5.87 12.92
N HIS A 312 -5.47 -4.90 13.64
CA HIS A 312 -6.55 -5.09 14.60
C HIS A 312 -7.93 -4.85 13.97
N LEU A 313 -8.01 -4.11 12.86
CA LEU A 313 -9.26 -3.68 12.22
C LEU A 313 -9.48 -4.25 10.81
N VAL A 314 -8.70 -5.25 10.41
CA VAL A 314 -8.83 -5.89 9.09
C VAL A 314 -10.03 -6.86 9.11
N PRO A 315 -10.79 -7.02 8.00
CA PRO A 315 -11.94 -7.91 7.94
C PRO A 315 -11.69 -9.29 8.53
N LYS A 316 -12.51 -9.65 9.52
CA LYS A 316 -12.52 -10.96 10.17
C LYS A 316 -13.80 -11.69 9.80
N LYS A 317 -13.97 -12.02 8.52
CA LYS A 317 -14.78 -13.13 8.00
C LYS A 317 -14.71 -13.13 6.48
#